data_AF-A0A354WCC8-F1
#
_entry.id   AF-A0A354WCC8-F1
#
_cell.length_a   1.000
_cell.length_b   1.000
_cell.length_c   1.000
_cell.angle_alpha   90.00
_cell.angle_beta   90.00
_cell.angle_gamma   90.00
#
_symmetry.space_group_name_H-M   'P 1'
#
loop_
_entity.id
_entity.type
_entity.pdbx_description
1 polymer ?
#
loop_
_entity_poly.entity_id
_entity_poly.type
_entity_poly.pdbx_seq_one_letter_code
_entity_poly.pdbx_strand_id
1 'polypeptide(L)'
;MAIIIKLNSEQVNRLDLSPVQRVIDSIPENTDITAYEQQISFEIDYSRDPEDPREISEVPEIRLWFIRLDAQYPWLPFFLDWKSGELARYVAMLVPHQFHRTEGIQYNPEALE
;
A
#
# COMPACT_ATOMS: atom_id res chain seq x y z
N MET A 1 10.82 -14.80 -4.24
CA MET A 1 10.83 -14.44 -2.81
C MET A 1 10.60 -12.94 -2.81
N ALA A 2 9.50 -12.48 -2.23
CA ALA A 2 9.12 -11.08 -2.37
C ALA A 2 10.12 -10.15 -1.67
N ILE A 3 10.48 -9.07 -2.34
CA ILE A 3 11.13 -7.89 -1.81
C ILE A 3 10.12 -7.21 -0.87
N ILE A 4 10.46 -7.16 0.42
CA ILE A 4 9.61 -6.55 1.43
C ILE A 4 10.04 -5.09 1.62
N ILE A 5 9.15 -4.16 1.29
CA ILE A 5 9.31 -2.73 1.55
C ILE A 5 8.72 -2.44 2.93
N LYS A 6 9.59 -2.10 3.88
CA LYS A 6 9.19 -1.72 5.23
C LYS A 6 8.82 -0.24 5.26
N LEU A 7 7.64 0.05 5.81
CA LEU A 7 7.13 1.39 6.04
C LEU A 7 6.95 1.61 7.54
N ASN A 8 7.46 2.72 8.05
CA ASN A 8 7.23 3.15 9.43
C ASN A 8 6.31 4.38 9.50
N SER A 9 5.89 4.72 10.71
CA SER A 9 4.99 5.86 10.96
C SER A 9 5.53 7.19 10.45
N GLU A 10 6.84 7.43 10.57
CA GLU A 10 7.47 8.67 10.09
C GLU A 10 7.38 8.77 8.56
N GLN A 11 7.66 7.69 7.84
CA GLN A 11 7.60 7.64 6.39
C GLN A 11 6.17 7.83 5.87
N VAL A 12 5.19 7.21 6.54
CA VAL A 12 3.77 7.40 6.23
C VAL A 12 3.37 8.86 6.40
N ASN A 13 3.62 9.44 7.58
CA ASN A 13 3.19 10.80 7.93
C ASN A 13 3.88 11.89 7.11
N ARG A 14 5.11 11.63 6.65
CA ARG A 14 5.87 12.55 5.79
C ARG A 14 5.62 12.33 4.30
N LEU A 15 4.77 11.35 3.95
CA LEU A 15 4.53 10.97 2.56
C LEU A 15 5.83 10.60 1.80
N ASP A 16 6.76 9.99 2.53
CA ASP A 16 8.09 9.64 2.04
C ASP A 16 8.03 8.37 1.19
N LEU A 17 8.34 8.51 -0.10
CA LEU A 17 8.40 7.40 -1.06
C LEU A 17 9.83 6.84 -1.22
N SER A 18 10.82 7.35 -0.48
CA SER A 18 12.20 6.88 -0.55
C SER A 18 12.38 5.36 -0.36
N PRO A 19 11.56 4.63 0.44
CA PRO A 19 11.66 3.18 0.52
C PRO A 19 11.33 2.48 -0.80
N VAL A 20 10.33 2.99 -1.53
CA VAL A 20 9.93 2.43 -2.83
C VAL A 20 10.90 2.85 -3.91
N GLN A 21 11.32 4.12 -3.94
CA GLN A 21 12.33 4.63 -4.87
C GLN A 21 13.60 3.78 -4.85
N ARG A 22 14.13 3.45 -3.66
CA ARG A 22 15.32 2.59 -3.54
C ARG A 22 15.15 1.21 -4.18
N VAL A 23 13.95 0.65 -4.16
CA VAL A 23 13.67 -0.64 -4.80
C VAL A 23 13.51 -0.48 -6.30
N ILE A 24 12.72 0.50 -6.75
CA ILE A 24 12.47 0.74 -8.17
C ILE A 24 13.75 1.17 -8.91
N ASP A 25 14.52 2.10 -8.34
CA ASP A 25 15.76 2.61 -8.94
C ASP A 25 16.87 1.55 -8.98
N SER A 26 16.71 0.44 -8.23
CA SER A 26 17.62 -0.70 -8.29
C SER A 26 17.38 -1.61 -9.49
N ILE A 27 16.27 -1.44 -10.22
CA ILE A 27 15.94 -2.23 -11.42
C ILE A 27 16.72 -1.67 -12.62
N PRO A 28 17.62 -2.45 -13.25
CA PRO A 28 18.40 -1.95 -14.40
C PRO A 28 17.52 -1.63 -15.62
N GLU A 29 17.88 -0.61 -16.39
CA GLU A 29 17.08 -0.10 -17.53
C GLU A 29 16.84 -1.12 -18.66
N ASN A 30 17.72 -2.11 -18.83
CA ASN A 30 17.63 -3.15 -19.88
C ASN A 30 17.18 -4.51 -19.35
N THR A 31 16.46 -4.50 -18.22
CA THR A 31 16.00 -5.71 -17.56
C THR A 31 14.73 -6.24 -18.21
N ASP A 32 14.61 -7.57 -18.32
CA ASP A 32 13.32 -8.20 -18.59
C ASP A 32 12.39 -7.96 -17.39
N ILE A 33 11.48 -7.00 -17.55
CA ILE A 33 10.59 -6.55 -16.48
C ILE A 33 9.69 -7.67 -15.97
N THR A 34 9.43 -8.70 -16.78
CA THR A 34 8.62 -9.86 -16.37
C THR A 34 9.28 -10.66 -15.25
N ALA A 35 10.60 -10.62 -15.12
CA ALA A 35 11.31 -11.24 -14.01
C ALA A 35 11.00 -10.59 -12.64
N TYR A 36 10.38 -9.41 -12.63
CA TYR A 36 10.04 -8.63 -11.45
C TYR A 36 8.53 -8.62 -11.19
N GLU A 37 7.74 -9.33 -12.00
CA GLU A 37 6.31 -9.46 -11.75
C GLU A 37 6.07 -10.11 -10.38
N GLN A 38 5.12 -9.56 -9.64
CA GLN A 38 4.66 -10.11 -8.38
C GLN A 38 5.76 -10.38 -7.33
N GLN A 39 6.80 -9.54 -7.29
CA GLN A 39 7.93 -9.64 -6.36
C GLN A 39 7.90 -8.63 -5.21
N ILE A 40 6.93 -7.74 -5.06
CA ILE A 40 6.93 -6.67 -4.04
C ILE A 40 5.81 -6.90 -3.02
N SER A 41 6.14 -6.75 -1.74
CA SER A 41 5.17 -6.69 -0.65
C SER A 41 5.50 -5.56 0.31
N PHE A 42 4.51 -5.11 1.07
CA PHE A 42 4.73 -4.11 2.12
C PHE A 42 4.66 -4.72 3.52
N GLU A 43 5.47 -4.20 4.43
CA GLU A 43 5.35 -4.43 5.86
C GLU A 43 5.16 -3.06 6.51
N ILE A 44 3.99 -2.83 7.10
CA ILE A 44 3.58 -1.51 7.58
C ILE A 44 3.62 -1.53 9.11
N ASP A 45 4.63 -0.88 9.68
CA ASP A 45 4.79 -0.63 11.11
C ASP A 45 4.27 0.78 11.45
N TYR A 46 2.95 0.88 11.58
CA TYR A 46 2.25 2.12 11.87
C TYR A 46 1.69 2.11 13.30
N SER A 47 2.15 3.06 14.11
CA SER A 47 1.72 3.20 15.50
C SER A 47 0.29 3.72 15.54
N ARG A 48 -0.58 2.97 16.21
CA ARG A 48 -2.00 3.31 16.41
C ARG A 48 -2.44 2.95 17.81
N ASP A 49 -3.52 3.57 18.26
CA ASP A 49 -4.17 3.18 19.51
C ASP A 49 -4.54 1.68 19.43
N PRO A 50 -4.15 0.84 20.41
CA PRO A 50 -4.55 -0.56 20.45
C PRO A 50 -6.07 -0.79 20.41
N GLU A 51 -6.85 0.20 20.85
CA GLU A 51 -8.31 0.16 20.85
C GLU A 51 -8.93 0.73 19.56
N ASP A 52 -8.13 1.19 18.60
CA ASP A 52 -8.62 1.64 17.30
C ASP A 52 -9.21 0.45 16.51
N PRO A 53 -10.53 0.44 16.25
CA PRO A 53 -11.19 -0.72 15.65
C PRO A 53 -10.98 -0.81 14.13
N ARG A 54 -10.36 0.20 13.51
CA ARG A 54 -10.19 0.30 12.07
C ARG A 54 -9.18 -0.73 11.55
N GLU A 55 -9.46 -1.30 10.40
CA GLU A 55 -8.46 -1.99 9.61
C GLU A 55 -7.40 -1.00 9.12
N ILE A 56 -6.20 -1.51 8.84
CA ILE A 56 -5.08 -0.66 8.39
C ILE A 56 -5.41 0.10 7.09
N SER A 57 -6.29 -0.47 6.26
CA SER A 57 -6.77 0.12 5.00
C SER A 57 -7.84 1.21 5.16
N GLU A 58 -8.31 1.42 6.38
CA GLU A 58 -9.25 2.48 6.77
C GLU A 58 -8.51 3.66 7.44
N VAL A 59 -7.21 3.55 7.71
CA VAL A 59 -6.41 4.63 8.33
C VAL A 59 -6.08 5.71 7.29
N PRO A 60 -6.54 6.97 7.46
CA PRO A 60 -6.40 8.02 6.44
C PRO A 60 -4.96 8.30 6.01
N GLU A 61 -4.02 8.34 6.97
CA GLU A 61 -2.62 8.65 6.70
C GLU A 61 -1.95 7.57 5.84
N ILE A 62 -2.29 6.29 6.10
CA ILE A 62 -1.80 5.17 5.30
C ILE A 62 -2.40 5.24 3.90
N ARG A 63 -3.71 5.47 3.78
CA ARG A 63 -4.38 5.62 2.49
C ARG A 63 -3.76 6.76 1.67
N LEU A 64 -3.54 7.92 2.29
CA LEU A 64 -2.93 9.07 1.63
C LEU A 64 -1.53 8.75 1.11
N TRP A 65 -0.74 7.99 1.88
CA TRP A 65 0.57 7.53 1.44
C TRP A 65 0.48 6.61 0.21
N PHE A 66 -0.46 5.65 0.20
CA PHE A 66 -0.68 4.77 -0.96
C PHE A 66 -1.27 5.49 -2.17
N ILE A 67 -2.13 6.49 -1.97
CA ILE A 67 -2.64 7.35 -3.06
C ILE A 67 -1.49 8.12 -3.71
N ARG A 68 -0.59 8.69 -2.90
CA ARG A 68 0.61 9.35 -3.41
C ARG A 68 1.51 8.37 -4.16
N LEU A 69 1.68 7.17 -3.63
CA LEU A 69 2.46 6.12 -4.27
C LEU A 69 1.89 5.76 -5.64
N ASP A 70 0.57 5.55 -5.73
CA ASP A 70 -0.13 5.22 -6.96
C ASP A 70 -0.04 6.35 -7.99
N ALA A 71 -0.16 7.61 -7.55
CA ALA A 71 0.01 8.77 -8.41
C ALA A 71 1.43 8.86 -9.00
N GLN A 72 2.45 8.46 -8.24
CA GLN A 72 3.85 8.48 -8.69
C GLN A 72 4.20 7.24 -9.55
N TYR A 73 3.64 6.07 -9.22
CA TYR A 73 3.93 4.78 -9.85
C TYR A 73 2.64 4.01 -10.16
N PRO A 74 1.82 4.47 -11.12
CA PRO A 74 0.52 3.85 -11.42
C PRO A 74 0.64 2.42 -11.98
N TRP A 75 1.84 2.03 -12.40
CA TRP A 75 2.17 0.69 -12.88
C TRP A 75 2.62 -0.28 -11.76
N LEU A 76 2.78 0.20 -10.53
CA LEU A 76 3.26 -0.61 -9.40
C LEU A 76 2.44 -1.90 -9.16
N PRO A 77 1.11 -1.96 -9.41
CA PRO A 77 0.34 -3.20 -9.27
C PRO A 77 0.92 -4.43 -9.98
N PHE A 78 1.65 -4.25 -11.08
CA PHE A 78 2.35 -5.33 -11.79
C PHE A 78 3.41 -6.04 -10.91
N PHE A 79 4.07 -5.28 -10.04
CA PHE A 79 5.15 -5.77 -9.19
C PHE A 79 4.64 -6.40 -7.88
N LEU A 80 3.39 -6.20 -7.48
CA LEU A 80 2.89 -6.63 -6.17
C LEU A 80 2.70 -8.16 -6.09
N ASP A 81 3.06 -8.80 -4.97
CA ASP A 81 2.83 -10.24 -4.76
C ASP A 81 1.32 -10.55 -4.67
N TRP A 82 0.72 -10.95 -5.79
CA TRP A 82 -0.70 -11.26 -5.86
C TRP A 82 -1.07 -12.53 -5.09
N LYS A 83 -0.15 -13.50 -5.02
CA LYS A 83 -0.40 -14.80 -4.37
C LYS A 83 -0.55 -14.64 -2.87
N SER A 84 0.20 -13.72 -2.28
CA SER A 84 0.10 -13.36 -0.87
C SER A 84 -0.99 -12.31 -0.58
N GLY A 85 -1.72 -11.85 -1.59
CA GLY A 85 -2.82 -10.90 -1.46
C GLY A 85 -2.42 -9.42 -1.41
N GLU A 86 -1.16 -9.08 -1.76
CA GLU A 86 -0.67 -7.70 -1.72
C GLU A 86 -1.48 -6.78 -2.66
N LEU A 87 -1.87 -7.26 -3.83
CA LEU A 87 -2.68 -6.49 -4.76
C LEU A 87 -4.04 -6.10 -4.15
N ALA A 88 -4.70 -7.05 -3.48
CA ALA A 88 -5.99 -6.78 -2.83
C ALA A 88 -5.82 -5.74 -1.71
N ARG A 89 -4.77 -5.88 -0.89
CA ARG A 89 -4.45 -4.92 0.16
C ARG A 89 -4.13 -3.54 -0.40
N TYR A 90 -3.34 -3.46 -1.46
CA TYR A 90 -3.01 -2.20 -2.14
C TYR A 90 -4.27 -1.49 -2.65
N VAL A 91 -5.16 -2.21 -3.34
CA VAL A 91 -6.41 -1.64 -3.84
C VAL A 91 -7.33 -1.18 -2.70
N ALA A 92 -7.35 -1.90 -1.57
CA ALA A 92 -8.10 -1.47 -0.39
C ALA A 92 -7.61 -0.10 0.14
N MET A 93 -6.31 0.20 0.03
CA MET A 93 -5.76 1.50 0.42
C MET A 93 -6.23 2.65 -0.50
N LEU A 94 -6.61 2.35 -1.75
CA LEU A 94 -7.00 3.35 -2.74
C LEU A 94 -8.52 3.60 -2.74
N VAL A 95 -9.33 2.59 -2.45
CA VAL A 95 -10.79 2.68 -2.52
C VAL A 95 -11.37 3.14 -1.17
N PRO A 96 -12.15 4.23 -1.10
CA PRO A 96 -12.81 4.68 0.13
C PRO A 96 -13.81 3.62 0.59
N HIS A 97 -13.47 2.88 1.63
CA HIS A 97 -14.31 1.83 2.17
C HIS A 97 -14.24 1.81 3.69
N GLN A 98 -15.19 1.11 4.29
CA GLN A 98 -15.16 0.75 5.70
C GLN A 98 -15.68 -0.69 5.90
N PHE A 99 -15.23 -1.34 6.96
CA PHE A 99 -15.72 -2.66 7.34
C PHE A 99 -16.88 -2.56 8.33
N HIS A 100 -18.06 -3.02 7.91
CA HIS A 100 -19.20 -3.18 8.79
C HIS A 100 -19.37 -4.65 9.18
N ARG A 101 -19.52 -4.93 10.48
CA ARG A 101 -19.56 -6.32 11.00
C ARG A 101 -20.67 -7.17 10.41
N THR A 102 -21.83 -6.58 10.08
CA THR A 102 -22.98 -7.32 9.54
C THR A 102 -23.15 -7.18 8.03
N GLU A 103 -22.65 -6.09 7.45
CA GLU A 103 -22.91 -5.73 6.04
C GLU A 103 -21.66 -5.87 5.17
N GLY A 104 -20.52 -6.26 5.76
CA GLY A 104 -19.26 -6.40 5.05
C GLY A 104 -18.67 -5.06 4.64
N ILE A 105 -17.98 -5.05 3.49
CA ILE A 105 -17.33 -3.85 2.95
C ILE A 105 -18.39 -2.89 2.42
N GLN A 106 -18.40 -1.67 2.94
CA GLN A 106 -19.26 -0.59 2.49
C GLN A 106 -18.42 0.57 1.95
N TYR A 107 -18.96 1.30 0.98
CA TYR A 107 -18.34 2.53 0.51
C TYR A 107 -18.39 3.59 1.62
N ASN A 108 -17.27 4.24 1.91
CA ASN A 108 -17.18 5.31 2.93
C ASN A 108 -16.93 6.67 2.25
N PRO A 109 -17.94 7.53 2.08
CA PRO A 109 -17.77 8.84 1.46
C PRO A 109 -16.92 9.80 2.32
N GLU A 110 -16.92 9.66 3.64
CA GLU A 110 -16.14 10.54 4.54
C GLU A 110 -14.63 10.31 4.39
N ALA A 111 -14.22 9.14 3.89
CA ALA A 111 -12.81 8.87 3.57
C ALA A 111 -12.29 9.61 2.32
N LEU A 112 -13.11 10.46 1.70
CA LEU A 112 -12.74 11.39 0.63
C LEU A 112 -12.53 12.83 1.11
N GLU A 113 -13.00 13.17 2.32
CA GLU A 113 -12.90 14.51 2.91
C GLU A 113 -11.58 14.67 3.70
#